data_AF-A0AAJ6FUR1-F1
#
_entry.id   AF-A0AAJ6FUR1-F1
#
_cell.length_a   1.000
_cell.length_b   1.000
_cell.length_c   1.000
_cell.angle_alpha   90.00
_cell.angle_beta   90.00
_cell.angle_gamma   90.00
#
_symmetry.space_group_name_H-M   'P 1'
#
loop_
_entity.id
_entity.type
_entity.pdbx_description
1 polymer ?
#
loop_
_entity_poly.entity_id
_entity_poly.type
_entity_poly.pdbx_seq_one_letter_code
_entity_poly.pdbx_strand_id
1 'polypeptide(L)' 'MKEKWTKFFKNEYVTFALKTVFYFAVLFALVYLYSYSGVNQPHFIYNEF' A
#
# COMPACT_ATOMS: atom_id res chain seq x y z
N MET A 1 4.40 -21.72 21.63
CA MET A 1 4.63 -20.76 20.51
C MET A 1 3.63 -19.62 20.48
N LYS A 2 2.32 -19.86 20.60
CA LYS A 2 1.27 -18.80 20.56
C LYS A 2 1.49 -17.63 21.53
N GLU A 3 1.97 -17.90 22.74
CA GLU A 3 2.21 -16.85 23.76
C GLU A 3 3.32 -15.85 23.42
N LYS A 4 4.32 -16.26 22.62
CA LYS A 4 5.38 -15.34 22.19
C LYS A 4 4.85 -14.32 21.19
N TRP A 5 3.98 -14.75 20.28
CA TRP A 5 3.34 -13.87 19.30
C TRP A 5 2.42 -12.85 19.98
N THR A 6 1.61 -13.27 20.94
CA THR A 6 0.71 -12.35 21.66
C THR A 6 1.49 -11.33 22.50
N LYS A 7 2.63 -11.71 23.09
CA LYS A 7 3.49 -10.77 23.81
C LYS A 7 4.17 -9.77 22.87
N PHE A 8 4.51 -10.19 21.66
CA PHE A 8 5.12 -9.33 20.63
C PHE A 8 4.12 -8.27 20.12
N PHE A 9 2.87 -8.66 19.85
CA PHE A 9 1.81 -7.72 19.46
C PHE A 9 1.27 -6.87 20.62
N LYS A 10 1.53 -7.23 21.88
CA LYS A 10 1.21 -6.37 23.04
C LYS A 10 2.12 -5.16 23.16
N ASN A 11 3.26 -5.13 22.50
CA ASN A 11 4.12 -3.97 22.50
C ASN A 11 3.51 -2.88 21.59
N GLU A 12 3.18 -1.74 22.19
CA GLU A 12 2.57 -0.60 21.51
C GLU A 12 3.42 -0.10 20.33
N TYR A 13 4.76 -0.10 20.48
CA TYR A 13 5.69 0.30 19.42
C TYR A 13 5.64 -0.66 18.23
N VAL A 14 5.52 -1.97 18.49
CA VAL A 14 5.43 -2.99 17.44
C VAL A 14 4.10 -2.87 16.69
N THR A 15 3.01 -2.67 17.43
CA THR A 15 1.69 -2.46 16.83
C THR A 15 1.64 -1.17 16.02
N PHE A 16 2.27 -0.10 16.49
CA PHE A 16 2.41 1.15 15.74
C PHE A 16 3.19 0.93 14.44
N ALA A 17 4.38 0.34 14.50
CA ALA A 17 5.22 0.08 13.33
C ALA A 17 4.50 -0.79 12.28
N LEU A 18 3.80 -1.84 12.72
CA LEU A 18 3.03 -2.70 11.83
C LEU A 18 1.88 -1.95 11.14
N LYS A 19 1.14 -1.11 11.88
CA LYS A 19 0.11 -0.26 11.30
C LYS A 19 0.69 0.69 10.27
N THR A 20 1.82 1.34 10.59
CA THR A 20 2.52 2.24 9.66
C THR A 20 2.91 1.53 8.37
N VAL A 21 3.57 0.38 8.46
CA VAL A 21 3.96 -0.42 7.29
C VAL A 21 2.74 -0.85 6.48
N PHE A 22 1.66 -1.27 7.15
CA PHE A 22 0.42 -1.66 6.49
C PHE A 22 -0.21 -0.51 5.70
N TYR A 23 -0.42 0.65 6.33
CA TYR A 23 -1.00 1.81 5.64
C TYR A 23 -0.10 2.32 4.52
N PHE A 24 1.22 2.26 4.70
CA PHE A 24 2.18 2.61 3.67
C PHE A 24 2.09 1.67 2.46
N ALA A 25 2.01 0.37 2.68
CA ALA A 25 1.81 -0.61 1.61
C ALA A 25 0.49 -0.39 0.85
N VAL A 26 -0.60 -0.07 1.57
CA VAL A 26 -1.89 0.29 0.96
C VAL A 26 -1.75 1.53 0.08
N LEU A 27 -1.07 2.58 0.53
CA LEU A 27 -0.82 3.77 -0.29
C LEU A 27 -0.02 3.44 -1.55
N PHE A 28 1.03 2.62 -1.44
CA PHE A 28 1.81 2.18 -2.60
C PHE A 28 0.96 1.39 -3.60
N ALA A 29 0.13 0.47 -3.12
CA ALA A 29 -0.78 -0.28 -3.97
C ALA A 29 -1.77 0.64 -4.68
N LEU A 30 -2.34 1.63 -3.98
CA LEU A 30 -3.26 2.61 -4.58
C LEU A 30 -2.57 3.47 -5.64
N VAL A 31 -1.36 3.97 -5.37
CA VAL A 31 -0.57 4.74 -6.35
C VAL A 31 -0.22 3.89 -7.56
N TYR A 32 0.22 2.65 -7.35
CA TYR A 32 0.54 1.71 -8.41
C TYR A 32 -0.68 1.42 -9.29
N LEU A 33 -1.82 1.11 -8.68
CA LEU A 33 -3.07 0.87 -9.41
C LEU A 33 -3.57 2.12 -10.11
N TYR A 34 -3.44 3.30 -9.50
CA TYR A 34 -3.80 4.58 -10.13
C TYR A 34 -2.92 4.89 -11.35
N SER A 35 -1.62 4.58 -11.28
CA SER A 35 -0.73 4.70 -12.44
C SER A 35 -1.07 3.70 -13.54
N TYR A 36 -1.53 2.50 -13.18
CA TYR A 36 -1.87 1.45 -14.14
C TYR A 36 -3.29 1.60 -14.71
N SER A 37 -4.21 2.25 -13.99
CA SER A 37 -5.61 2.38 -14.39
C SER A 37 -5.83 3.29 -15.61
N GLY A 38 -4.78 3.90 -16.14
CA GLY A 38 -4.87 4.73 -17.34
C GLY A 38 -5.68 6.02 -17.13
N VAL A 39 -5.99 6.39 -15.88
CA VAL A 39 -6.78 7.60 -15.55
C VAL A 39 -6.09 8.88 -16.01
N ASN A 40 -4.77 8.85 -16.19
CA ASN A 40 -3.97 9.95 -16.76
C ASN A 40 -3.56 9.73 -18.23
N GLN A 41 -4.18 8.78 -18.93
CA GLN A 41 -4.13 8.75 -20.38
C GLN A 41 -5.38 9.47 -20.90
N PRO A 42 -5.35 10.80 -21.14
CA PRO A 42 -6.23 11.32 -22.16
C PRO A 42 -5.95 10.47 -23.38
N HIS A 43 -7.00 9.86 -23.94
CA HIS A 43 -6.93 9.18 -25.23
C HIS A 43 -6.52 10.24 -26.25
N PHE A 44 -5.21 10.51 -26.33
CA PHE A 44 -4.65 11.54 -27.17
C PHE A 44 -4.83 11.02 -28.59
N ILE A 45 -5.75 11.67 -29.32
CA ILE A 45 -6.13 11.38 -30.71
C ILE A 45 -5.00 11.81 -31.66
N TYR A 46 -3.76 11.39 -31.39
CA TYR A 46 -2.61 11.59 -32.29
C TYR A 46 -1.82 10.31 -32.54
N ASN A 47 -2.31 9.14 -32.09
CA ASN A 47 -1.70 7.85 -32.41
C ASN A 47 -2.08 7.34 -33.82
N GLU A 48 -2.24 8.25 -34.78
CA GLU A 48 -2.44 7.97 -36.22
C GLU A 48 -1.26 8.47 -37.07
N PHE A 49 -0.07 8.57 -36.49
CA PHE A 49 1.19 8.81 -37.22
C PHE A 49 2.21 7.70 -36.94
#